data_AF-A0A2G6GYE7-F1
#
_entry.id   AF-A0A2G6GYE7-F1
#
_cell.length_a   1.000
_cell.length_b   1.000
_cell.length_c   1.000
_cell.angle_alpha   90.00
_cell.angle_beta   90.00
_cell.angle_gamma   90.00
#
_symmetry.space_group_name_H-M   'P 1'
#
loop_
_entity.id
_entity.type
_entity.pdbx_description
1 polymer ?
#
loop_
_entity_poly.entity_id
_entity_poly.type
_entity_poly.pdbx_seq_one_letter_code
_entity_poly.pdbx_strand_id
1 'polypeptide(L)' 'MFLKILLPAFILLCIGMLGMALSILLKKNGRFPVYQVGHNKHMKKAGIHCVKHEELRCHKKNPEKQGCAGCV' A
#
# COMPACT_ATOMS: atom_id res chain seq x y z
N MET A 1 29.18 4.75 -34.14
CA MET A 1 28.68 5.91 -33.38
C MET A 1 27.65 5.52 -32.32
N PHE A 2 26.65 4.72 -32.67
CA PHE A 2 25.57 4.31 -31.75
C PHE A 2 26.04 3.69 -30.42
N LEU A 3 27.01 2.75 -30.47
CA LEU A 3 27.52 2.07 -29.27
C LEU A 3 28.22 3.01 -28.28
N LYS A 4 28.79 4.13 -28.77
CA LYS A 4 29.42 5.15 -27.92
C LYS A 4 28.40 5.96 -27.10
N ILE A 5 27.13 5.96 -27.52
CA ILE A 5 26.03 6.67 -26.87
C ILE A 5 25.19 5.70 -26.03
N LEU A 6 25.02 4.47 -26.52
CA LEU A 6 24.29 3.42 -25.81
C LEU A 6 24.95 3.08 -24.47
N LEU A 7 26.28 3.01 -24.43
CA LEU A 7 27.02 2.65 -23.23
C LEU A 7 26.81 3.65 -22.07
N PRO A 8 27.02 4.97 -22.22
CA PRO A 8 26.77 5.92 -21.14
C PRO A 8 25.28 6.01 -20.76
N ALA A 9 24.36 5.87 -21.73
CA ALA A 9 22.92 5.86 -21.43
C ALA A 9 22.52 4.68 -20.54
N PHE A 10 23.06 3.49 -20.81
CA PHE A 10 22.79 2.28 -20.03
C PHE A 10 23.36 2.39 -18.61
N ILE A 11 24.58 2.94 -18.47
CA ILE A 11 25.20 3.19 -17.17
C ILE A 11 24.34 4.14 -16.32
N LEU A 12 23.83 5.22 -16.91
CA LEU A 12 22.97 6.18 -16.23
C LEU A 12 21.66 5.55 -15.76
N LEU A 13 21.05 4.70 -16.60
CA LEU A 13 19.85 3.94 -16.25
C LEU A 13 20.10 3.01 -15.06
N CYS A 14 21.19 2.24 -15.12
CA CYS A 14 21.58 1.31 -14.05
C CYS A 14 21.81 2.04 -12.72
N ILE A 15 22.49 3.19 -12.73
CA ILE A 15 22.70 4.02 -11.53
C ILE A 15 21.36 4.51 -10.97
N GLY A 16 20.43 4.96 -11.83
CA GLY A 16 19.09 5.38 -11.40
C GLY A 16 18.30 4.25 -10.74
N MET A 17 18.28 3.07 -11.34
CA MET A 17 17.59 1.89 -10.79
C MET A 17 18.22 1.42 -9.47
N LEU A 18 19.56 1.39 -9.40
CA LEU A 18 20.28 1.07 -8.17
C LEU A 18 20.00 2.09 -7.07
N GLY A 19 19.96 3.39 -7.40
CA GLY A 19 19.62 4.44 -6.45
C GLY A 19 18.23 4.27 -5.85
N MET A 20 17.22 3.94 -6.66
CA MET A 20 15.87 3.65 -6.18
C MET A 20 15.82 2.38 -5.32
N ALA A 21 16.49 1.31 -5.76
CA ALA A 21 16.53 0.04 -5.02
C ALA A 21 17.22 0.20 -3.65
N LEU A 22 18.38 0.85 -3.62
CA LEU A 22 19.12 1.15 -2.39
C LEU A 22 18.35 2.11 -1.50
N SER A 23 17.60 3.07 -2.04
CA SER A 23 16.75 3.97 -1.23
C SER A 23 15.67 3.22 -0.46
N ILE A 24 15.14 2.13 -1.02
CA ILE A 24 14.15 1.29 -0.34
C ILE A 24 14.83 0.41 0.71
N LEU A 25 16.01 -0.15 0.40
CA LEU A 25 16.77 -1.05 1.29
C LEU A 25 17.45 -0.34 2.46
N LEU A 26 18.05 0.83 2.23
CA LEU A 26 18.79 1.61 3.23
C LEU A 26 17.88 2.45 4.13
N LYS A 27 16.59 2.60 3.79
CA LYS A 27 15.65 3.30 4.66
C LYS A 27 15.47 2.46 5.93
N LYS A 28 15.89 3.01 7.08
CA LYS A 28 15.97 2.38 8.42
C LYS A 28 14.65 1.75 8.93
N ASN A 29 13.53 1.95 8.23
CA ASN A 29 12.22 1.31 8.39
C ASN A 29 11.52 1.16 7.02
N GLY A 30 12.26 0.69 6.00
CA GLY A 30 11.86 0.58 4.60
C GLY A 30 10.82 -0.51 4.32
N ARG A 31 9.76 -0.58 5.13
CA ARG A 31 8.57 -1.34 4.75
C ARG A 31 7.79 -0.51 3.77
N PHE A 32 7.32 -1.14 2.70
CA PHE A 32 6.29 -0.54 1.88
C PHE A 32 5.10 -0.17 2.79
N PRO A 33 4.53 1.04 2.61
CA PRO A 33 3.39 1.46 3.41
C PRO A 33 2.27 0.44 3.27
N VAL A 34 1.67 0.07 4.39
CA VAL A 34 0.56 -0.89 4.41
C VAL A 34 -0.67 -0.19 3.83
N TYR A 35 -0.96 -0.47 2.55
CA TYR A 35 -2.09 0.09 1.81
C TYR A 35 -3.42 -0.55 2.20
N GLN A 36 -3.39 -1.76 2.78
CA GLN A 36 -4.59 -2.40 3.28
C GLN A 36 -5.05 -1.74 4.58
N VAL A 37 -6.23 -1.11 4.53
CA VAL A 37 -6.86 -0.44 5.68
C VAL A 37 -6.98 -1.39 6.89
N GLY A 38 -7.36 -2.65 6.66
CA GLY A 38 -7.54 -3.64 7.73
C GLY A 38 -6.27 -4.04 8.48
N HIS A 39 -5.11 -4.06 7.81
CA HIS A 39 -3.83 -4.45 8.41
C HIS A 39 -3.02 -3.24 8.91
N ASN A 40 -3.42 -2.01 8.55
CA ASN A 40 -2.70 -0.80 8.90
C ASN A 40 -3.01 -0.36 10.35
N LYS A 41 -2.02 -0.50 11.23
CA LYS A 41 -2.13 -0.08 12.65
C LYS A 41 -2.39 1.41 12.82
N HIS A 42 -1.89 2.26 11.92
CA HIS A 42 -2.12 3.71 11.98
C HIS A 42 -3.57 4.05 11.63
N MET A 43 -4.14 3.40 10.61
CA MET A 43 -5.56 3.56 10.24
C MET A 43 -6.50 3.08 11.35
N LYS A 44 -6.16 1.94 11.98
CA LYS A 44 -6.89 1.44 13.15
C LYS A 44 -6.87 2.44 14.33
N LYS A 45 -5.74 3.11 14.58
CA LYS A 45 -5.64 4.16 15.62
C LYS A 45 -6.47 5.40 15.27
N ALA A 46 -6.59 5.73 13.98
CA ALA A 46 -7.44 6.81 13.50
C ALA A 46 -8.94 6.46 13.48
N GLY A 47 -9.33 5.24 13.89
CA GLY A 47 -10.72 4.77 13.85
C GLY A 47 -11.21 4.36 12.47
N ILE A 48 -10.35 4.33 11.47
CA ILE A 48 -10.69 3.92 10.10
C ILE A 48 -10.61 2.40 10.01
N HIS A 49 -11.74 1.78 9.68
CA HIS A 49 -11.85 0.34 9.51
C HIS A 49 -12.17 -0.04 8.06
N CYS A 50 -11.92 -1.29 7.70
CA CYS A 50 -12.37 -1.80 6.41
C CYS A 50 -13.90 -1.79 6.38
N VAL A 51 -14.49 -1.28 5.29
CA VAL A 51 -15.95 -1.24 5.09
C VAL A 51 -16.58 -2.61 5.37
N LYS A 52 -15.92 -3.68 4.92
CA LYS A 52 -16.36 -5.05 5.16
C LYS A 52 -16.37 -5.48 6.63
N HIS A 53 -15.45 -4.96 7.41
CA HIS A 53 -15.44 -5.24 8.85
C HIS A 53 -16.52 -4.44 9.58
N GLU A 54 -16.86 -3.25 9.09
CA GLU A 54 -17.87 -2.38 9.65
C GLU A 54 -19.29 -2.88 9.36
N GLU A 55 -19.56 -3.37 8.14
CA GLU A 55 -20.83 -4.02 7.78
C GLU A 55 -21.07 -5.29 8.62
N LEU A 56 -20.06 -6.15 8.81
CA LEU A 56 -20.19 -7.34 9.64
C LEU A 56 -20.46 -6.99 11.11
N ARG A 57 -19.85 -5.90 11.61
CA ARG A 57 -20.11 -5.39 12.96
C ARG A 57 -21.53 -4.82 13.08
N CYS A 58 -22.04 -4.12 12.07
CA CYS A 58 -23.42 -3.64 11.96
C CYS A 58 -24.39 -4.82 12.09
N HIS A 59 -24.18 -5.86 11.28
CA HIS A 59 -25.02 -7.06 11.26
C HIS A 59 -25.00 -7.84 12.58
N LYS A 60 -23.82 -8.05 13.18
CA LYS A 60 -23.72 -8.76 14.47
C LYS A 60 -24.41 -8.01 15.61
N LYS A 61 -24.44 -6.67 15.57
CA LYS A 61 -25.02 -5.83 16.63
C LYS A 61 -26.54 -5.66 16.50
N ASN A 62 -27.08 -5.77 15.28
CA ASN A 62 -28.52 -5.74 15.03
C ASN A 62 -28.86 -6.64 13.83
N PRO A 63 -29.32 -7.88 14.05
CA PRO A 63 -29.71 -8.77 12.96
C PRO A 63 -30.96 -8.31 12.22
N GLU A 64 -31.71 -7.35 12.77
CA GLU A 64 -33.06 -6.99 12.30
C GLU A 64 -33.16 -5.62 11.60
N LYS A 65 -32.07 -4.87 11.44
CA LYS A 65 -32.14 -3.52 10.85
C LYS A 65 -31.94 -3.50 9.34
N GLN A 66 -33.02 -3.08 8.68
CA GLN A 66 -33.22 -2.71 7.27
C GLN A 66 -32.35 -1.49 6.84
N GLY A 67 -31.05 -1.48 7.18
CA GLY A 67 -30.18 -0.32 6.99
C GLY A 67 -28.68 -0.61 6.91
N CYS A 68 -28.23 -1.85 7.02
CA CYS A 68 -26.85 -2.19 6.64
C CYS A 68 -26.82 -2.40 5.11
N ALA A 69 -26.51 -1.35 4.35
CA ALA A 69 -26.70 -1.25 2.90
C ALA A 69 -25.74 -2.08 2.01
N GLY A 70 -25.29 -3.28 2.42
CA GLY A 70 -24.12 -3.90 1.79
C GLY A 70 -24.08 -5.42 1.56
N CYS A 71 -25.05 -6.22 2.00
CA CYS A 71 -25.02 -7.66 1.71
C CYS A 71 -25.98 -8.01 0.57
N VAL A 72 -25.49 -7.90 -0.66
CA VAL A 72 -25.92 -8.77 -1.77
C VAL A 72 -24.88 -9.88 -1.90
#